data_AF-A0A847RIC8-F1
#
_entry.id   AF-A0A847RIC8-F1
#
_cell.length_a   1.000
_cell.length_b   1.000
_cell.length_c   1.000
_cell.angle_alpha   90.00
_cell.angle_beta   90.00
_cell.angle_gamma   90.00
#
_symmetry.space_group_name_H-M   'P 1'
#
loop_
_entity.id
_entity.type
_entity.pdbx_description
1 polymer ?
#
loop_
_entity_poly.entity_id
_entity_poly.type
_entity_poly.pdbx_seq_one_letter_code
_entity_poly.pdbx_strand_id
1 'polypeptide(L)'
;MFENVKPITLTLDDAIRQGLTASLSYDFEFLSEEVPGLKVLIFEEDVHSAQLLDLYNIYVEQDIAGMIFRGNLQVDNSIIDYEPDTYACFLWVDGDLTCRNLIAGCVPIHVEGNVTVQQTFIGYYNHGEVTIGGDLHARLWIEDDHQTIVQGRVNAITFGPDEQITTPDYTSWHDVLLPEMAAQLLEDGYLFAGNAELIRLIEEGTPVFKLDLVRTSISSDDFYQLLHNPLFAPGLDFLTVTQKAWALRFSRYGDRPEDWKLDTLYMSNEEEGRAFFISTAPGKPLSFYEEVAENEFKEITDVTTEAGQQLFRYFNKARSVVSAKTTWNGYYKKEIDKEQLWRLIWLFNPANDTDNFTPVATAIFQRVMLAAEYPYTYIHSRYSEDSELRGLDEAPDATLPVSLLDSLLEHGLIAELSYKKPVSAEIHKLNEIGQLYWNTSFATPPPYAENPVSDEYLHFVNAELQPHGAILVRVNAGMGNYLLACMPVANVPQLQQWAEALDVTVEF
;
A
#
# COMPACT_ATOMS: atom_id res chain seq x y z
N MET A 1 10.62 -41.67 -17.59
CA MET A 1 9.61 -40.62 -17.37
C MET A 1 8.19 -41.17 -17.49
N PHE A 2 7.77 -41.66 -18.67
CA PHE A 2 6.40 -42.18 -18.85
C PHE A 2 6.46 -43.62 -19.37
N GLU A 3 6.20 -44.61 -18.50
CA GLU A 3 6.42 -46.04 -18.83
C GLU A 3 5.31 -46.63 -19.73
N ASN A 4 4.13 -46.00 -19.77
CA ASN A 4 2.94 -46.55 -20.44
C ASN A 4 2.49 -45.78 -21.68
N VAL A 5 3.12 -44.65 -22.00
CA VAL A 5 2.76 -43.82 -23.16
C VAL A 5 4.03 -43.53 -23.96
N LYS A 6 4.00 -43.84 -25.26
CA LYS A 6 5.14 -43.62 -26.14
C LYS A 6 4.98 -42.29 -26.88
N PRO A 7 5.81 -41.28 -26.60
CA PRO A 7 5.69 -39.99 -27.27
C PRO A 7 6.14 -40.08 -28.73
N ILE A 8 5.61 -39.17 -29.55
CA ILE A 8 6.24 -38.76 -30.79
C ILE A 8 7.41 -37.84 -30.41
N THR A 9 8.57 -38.06 -31.01
CA THR A 9 9.76 -37.22 -30.76
C THR A 9 10.06 -36.41 -32.00
N LEU A 10 10.11 -35.09 -31.85
CA LEU A 10 10.58 -34.16 -32.85
C LEU A 10 11.91 -33.54 -32.40
N THR A 11 12.71 -33.05 -33.35
CA THR A 11 13.74 -32.06 -33.00
C THR A 11 13.07 -30.72 -32.68
N LEU A 12 13.74 -29.87 -31.91
CA LEU A 12 13.27 -28.52 -31.62
C LEU A 12 13.03 -27.73 -32.92
N ASP A 13 13.97 -27.80 -33.88
CA ASP A 13 13.79 -27.20 -35.22
C ASP A 13 12.48 -27.61 -35.91
N ASP A 14 12.15 -28.90 -35.88
CA ASP A 14 10.95 -29.41 -36.53
C ASP A 14 9.68 -28.97 -35.78
N ALA A 15 9.75 -28.82 -34.46
CA ALA A 15 8.66 -28.27 -33.65
C ALA A 15 8.44 -26.77 -33.93
N ILE A 16 9.52 -25.98 -34.05
CA ILE A 16 9.48 -24.55 -34.42
C ILE A 16 8.84 -24.39 -35.80
N ARG A 17 9.30 -25.15 -36.81
CA ARG A 17 8.74 -25.09 -38.18
C ARG A 17 7.27 -25.48 -38.25
N GLN A 18 6.81 -26.32 -37.32
CA GLN A 18 5.41 -26.71 -37.21
C GLN A 18 4.57 -25.72 -36.39
N GLY A 19 5.18 -24.67 -35.83
CA GLY A 19 4.50 -23.65 -35.02
C GLY A 19 4.09 -24.13 -33.63
N LEU A 20 4.67 -25.23 -33.15
CA LEU A 20 4.30 -25.83 -31.86
C LEU A 20 4.79 -25.05 -30.63
N THR A 21 5.69 -24.09 -30.85
CA THR A 21 6.27 -23.24 -29.80
C THR A 21 5.85 -21.77 -29.93
N ALA A 22 4.97 -21.44 -30.88
CA ALA A 22 4.71 -20.06 -31.29
C ALA A 22 4.01 -19.19 -30.23
N SER A 23 3.35 -19.80 -29.25
CA SER A 23 2.64 -19.10 -28.17
C SER A 23 3.37 -19.15 -26.83
N LEU A 24 4.64 -19.57 -26.82
CA LEU A 24 5.47 -19.67 -25.63
C LEU A 24 6.50 -18.53 -25.63
N SER A 25 6.91 -18.09 -24.44
CA SER A 25 7.70 -16.86 -24.25
C SER A 25 9.20 -16.98 -24.58
N TYR A 26 9.73 -18.20 -24.73
CA TYR A 26 11.14 -18.42 -25.07
C TYR A 26 11.50 -18.06 -26.50
N ASP A 27 12.76 -17.65 -26.71
CA ASP A 27 13.39 -17.57 -28.02
C ASP A 27 13.91 -18.95 -28.46
N PHE A 28 13.01 -19.78 -28.99
CA PHE A 28 13.35 -21.13 -29.43
C PHE A 28 14.27 -21.16 -30.65
N GLU A 29 14.29 -20.11 -31.47
CA GLU A 29 15.20 -20.02 -32.62
C GLU A 29 16.64 -19.90 -32.11
N PHE A 30 16.88 -18.98 -31.17
CA PHE A 30 18.17 -18.85 -30.48
C PHE A 30 18.55 -20.13 -29.73
N LEU A 31 17.61 -20.73 -28.99
CA LEU A 31 17.87 -21.97 -28.24
C LEU A 31 18.30 -23.12 -29.16
N SER A 32 17.66 -23.27 -30.32
CA SER A 32 17.99 -24.33 -31.29
C SER A 32 19.36 -24.11 -31.94
N GLU A 33 19.77 -22.85 -32.14
CA GLU A 33 21.09 -22.50 -32.66
C GLU A 33 22.21 -22.79 -31.64
N GLU A 34 22.02 -22.41 -30.38
CA GLU A 34 23.02 -22.59 -29.32
C GLU A 34 23.13 -24.04 -28.84
N VAL A 35 22.02 -24.78 -28.79
CA VAL A 35 21.96 -26.17 -28.29
C VAL A 35 21.33 -27.09 -29.34
N PRO A 36 22.06 -27.41 -30.43
CA PRO A 36 21.51 -28.20 -31.51
C PRO A 36 21.22 -29.64 -31.07
N GLY A 37 20.06 -30.15 -31.49
CA GLY A 37 19.66 -31.54 -31.24
C GLY A 37 18.73 -31.76 -30.05
N LEU A 38 18.33 -30.68 -29.37
CA LEU A 38 17.23 -30.72 -28.41
C LEU A 38 15.96 -31.29 -29.03
N LYS A 39 15.19 -32.00 -28.20
CA LYS A 39 13.98 -32.73 -28.62
C LYS A 39 12.73 -32.13 -27.98
N VAL A 40 11.62 -32.26 -28.69
CA VAL A 40 10.29 -32.02 -28.14
C VAL A 40 9.54 -33.35 -28.13
N LEU A 41 8.97 -33.70 -26.97
CA LEU A 41 8.14 -34.89 -26.82
C LEU A 41 6.66 -34.52 -26.95
N ILE A 42 5.92 -35.26 -27.77
CA ILE A 42 4.49 -35.05 -27.97
C ILE A 42 3.73 -36.30 -27.56
N PHE A 43 2.77 -36.14 -26.65
CA PHE A 43 1.90 -37.17 -26.14
C PHE A 43 0.48 -36.94 -26.66
N GLU A 44 -0.01 -37.84 -27.51
CA GLU A 44 -1.33 -37.75 -28.15
C GLU A 44 -2.49 -38.23 -27.24
N GLU A 45 -2.16 -38.97 -26.18
CA GLU A 45 -3.12 -39.53 -25.22
C GLU A 45 -2.96 -38.85 -23.86
N ASP A 46 -3.96 -39.00 -22.99
CA ASP A 46 -3.87 -38.60 -21.59
C ASP A 46 -2.67 -39.29 -20.93
N VAL A 47 -1.87 -38.53 -20.19
CA VAL A 47 -0.65 -39.02 -19.53
C VAL A 47 -0.81 -39.00 -18.03
N HIS A 48 -0.47 -40.12 -17.40
CA HIS A 48 -0.33 -40.24 -15.96
C HIS A 48 1.11 -40.62 -15.60
N SER A 49 1.71 -39.88 -14.67
CA SER A 49 3.03 -40.15 -14.11
C SER A 49 3.01 -40.08 -12.59
N ALA A 50 3.70 -41.00 -11.93
CA ALA A 50 3.99 -40.91 -10.49
C ALA A 50 5.37 -40.30 -10.21
N GLN A 51 6.14 -39.94 -11.25
CA GLN A 51 7.50 -39.44 -11.14
C GLN A 51 7.51 -37.93 -10.89
N LEU A 52 8.51 -37.46 -10.16
CA LEU A 52 8.87 -36.04 -10.14
C LEU A 52 9.23 -35.60 -11.55
N LEU A 53 8.68 -34.48 -12.00
CA LEU A 53 9.12 -33.81 -13.22
C LEU A 53 9.98 -32.61 -12.84
N ASP A 54 11.29 -32.82 -12.80
CA ASP A 54 12.29 -31.76 -12.66
C ASP A 54 12.61 -31.22 -14.06
N LEU A 55 11.99 -30.10 -14.42
CA LEU A 55 12.01 -29.54 -15.77
C LEU A 55 13.42 -29.11 -16.19
N TYR A 56 14.24 -28.66 -15.25
CA TYR A 56 15.63 -28.29 -15.52
C TYR A 56 16.49 -29.55 -15.78
N ASN A 57 16.37 -30.57 -14.94
CA ASN A 57 17.09 -31.84 -15.15
C ASN A 57 16.67 -32.54 -16.45
N ILE A 58 15.37 -32.49 -16.79
CA ILE A 58 14.86 -33.02 -18.07
C ILE A 58 15.51 -32.31 -19.26
N TYR A 59 15.68 -30.99 -19.16
CA TYR A 59 16.38 -30.21 -20.19
C TYR A 59 17.87 -30.58 -20.27
N VAL A 60 18.59 -30.53 -19.16
CA VAL A 60 20.06 -30.68 -19.12
C VAL A 60 20.52 -32.13 -19.35
N GLU A 61 19.86 -33.11 -18.72
CA GLU A 61 20.34 -34.50 -18.69
C GLU A 61 19.70 -35.38 -19.77
N GLN A 62 18.58 -34.95 -20.38
CA GLN A 62 17.84 -35.74 -21.37
C GLN A 62 17.77 -35.07 -22.75
N ASP A 63 18.30 -33.86 -22.90
CA ASP A 63 18.24 -33.05 -24.11
C ASP A 63 16.79 -32.84 -24.60
N ILE A 64 15.86 -32.58 -23.68
CA ILE A 64 14.44 -32.33 -23.99
C ILE A 64 14.13 -30.86 -23.74
N ALA A 65 13.89 -30.10 -24.82
CA ALA A 65 13.48 -28.70 -24.75
C ALA A 65 12.06 -28.51 -24.23
N GLY A 66 11.17 -29.49 -24.48
CA GLY A 66 9.80 -29.39 -24.01
C GLY A 66 8.96 -30.63 -24.20
N MET A 67 7.80 -30.61 -23.54
CA MET A 67 6.80 -31.67 -23.58
C MET A 67 5.42 -31.09 -23.89
N ILE A 68 4.76 -31.65 -24.90
CA ILE A 68 3.42 -31.26 -25.35
C ILE A 68 2.46 -32.42 -25.10
N PHE A 69 1.39 -32.16 -24.38
CA PHE A 69 0.34 -33.11 -24.04
C PHE A 69 -0.95 -32.67 -24.73
N ARG A 70 -1.44 -33.47 -25.67
CA ARG A 70 -2.68 -33.21 -26.43
C ARG A 70 -3.96 -33.50 -25.64
N GLY A 71 -3.83 -34.16 -24.51
CA GLY A 71 -4.90 -34.44 -23.56
C GLY A 71 -4.55 -33.96 -22.17
N ASN A 72 -5.04 -34.67 -21.16
CA ASN A 72 -4.79 -34.33 -19.76
C ASN A 72 -3.40 -34.81 -19.31
N LEU A 73 -2.79 -34.07 -18.38
CA LEU A 73 -1.57 -34.48 -17.68
C LEU A 73 -1.85 -34.61 -16.19
N GLN A 74 -1.74 -35.83 -15.66
CA GLN A 74 -1.75 -36.11 -14.24
C GLN A 74 -0.35 -36.52 -13.76
N VAL A 75 0.19 -35.77 -12.80
CA VAL A 75 1.44 -36.08 -12.11
C VAL A 75 1.14 -36.26 -10.63
N ASP A 76 1.21 -37.48 -10.09
CA ASP A 76 0.93 -37.70 -8.66
C ASP A 76 1.98 -37.05 -7.73
N ASN A 77 3.09 -36.60 -8.32
CA ASN A 77 4.21 -35.94 -7.65
C ASN A 77 4.28 -34.45 -8.04
N SER A 78 5.39 -33.79 -7.73
CA SER A 78 5.61 -32.39 -8.06
C SER A 78 6.06 -32.21 -9.52
N ILE A 79 5.77 -31.05 -10.08
CA ILE A 79 6.43 -30.49 -11.27
C ILE A 79 7.24 -29.30 -10.76
N ILE A 80 8.56 -29.35 -10.95
CA ILE A 80 9.49 -28.39 -10.37
C ILE A 80 10.45 -27.91 -11.44
N ASP A 81 10.64 -26.60 -11.49
CA ASP A 81 11.77 -25.97 -12.15
C ASP A 81 12.69 -25.37 -11.06
N TYR A 82 13.95 -25.81 -11.07
CA TYR A 82 15.00 -25.31 -10.18
C TYR A 82 15.82 -24.18 -10.81
N GLU A 83 15.60 -23.87 -12.09
CA GLU A 83 16.41 -22.92 -12.84
C GLU A 83 15.95 -21.47 -12.63
N PRO A 84 16.80 -20.61 -12.03
CA PRO A 84 16.39 -19.25 -11.68
C PRO A 84 16.72 -18.20 -12.75
N ASP A 85 17.43 -18.51 -13.86
CA ASP A 85 17.77 -17.46 -14.85
C ASP A 85 18.00 -17.96 -16.30
N THR A 86 17.75 -19.24 -16.60
CA THR A 86 18.00 -19.80 -17.94
C THR A 86 16.87 -20.71 -18.45
N TYR A 87 17.17 -21.55 -19.43
CA TYR A 87 16.19 -22.41 -20.09
C TYR A 87 15.94 -23.70 -19.27
N ALA A 88 14.67 -24.10 -19.21
CA ALA A 88 14.24 -25.40 -18.73
C ALA A 88 13.26 -26.05 -19.72
N CYS A 89 12.88 -27.29 -19.46
CA CYS A 89 11.95 -28.02 -20.31
C CYS A 89 10.55 -27.41 -20.23
N PHE A 90 10.08 -26.76 -21.31
CA PHE A 90 8.75 -26.17 -21.33
C PHE A 90 7.64 -27.23 -21.24
N LEU A 91 6.47 -26.81 -20.76
CA LEU A 91 5.31 -27.67 -20.63
C LEU A 91 4.10 -27.07 -21.37
N TRP A 92 3.49 -27.84 -22.25
CA TRP A 92 2.25 -27.47 -22.93
C TRP A 92 1.19 -28.57 -22.73
N VAL A 93 0.01 -28.22 -22.24
CA VAL A 93 -1.09 -29.15 -22.00
C VAL A 93 -2.39 -28.60 -22.61
N ASP A 94 -2.92 -29.26 -23.64
CA ASP A 94 -4.19 -28.89 -24.29
C ASP A 94 -5.41 -29.21 -23.37
N GLY A 95 -5.25 -30.12 -22.41
CA GLY A 95 -6.27 -30.51 -21.44
C GLY A 95 -6.07 -29.93 -20.03
N ASP A 96 -6.55 -30.67 -19.03
CA ASP A 96 -6.36 -30.35 -17.62
C ASP A 96 -4.99 -30.83 -17.11
N LEU A 97 -4.39 -30.06 -16.20
CA LEU A 97 -3.17 -30.42 -15.47
C LEU A 97 -3.49 -30.69 -14.00
N THR A 98 -3.07 -31.84 -13.48
CA THR A 98 -3.11 -32.14 -12.04
C THR A 98 -1.73 -32.49 -11.54
N CYS A 99 -1.27 -31.83 -10.48
CA CYS A 99 0.00 -32.17 -9.81
C CYS A 99 -0.05 -31.96 -8.29
N ARG A 100 0.95 -32.48 -7.57
CA ARG A 100 1.04 -32.29 -6.12
C ARG A 100 1.50 -30.87 -5.77
N ASN A 101 2.61 -30.44 -6.34
CA ASN A 101 3.14 -29.08 -6.29
C ASN A 101 3.50 -28.64 -7.70
N LEU A 102 3.36 -27.35 -7.98
CA LEU A 102 3.83 -26.71 -9.20
C LEU A 102 4.80 -25.60 -8.80
N ILE A 103 6.06 -25.72 -9.18
CA ILE A 103 7.09 -24.72 -8.88
C ILE A 103 7.69 -24.28 -10.20
N ALA A 104 7.38 -23.06 -10.64
CA ALA A 104 7.79 -22.49 -11.92
C ALA A 104 8.82 -21.39 -11.67
N GLY A 105 10.03 -21.59 -12.21
CA GLY A 105 11.11 -20.61 -12.24
C GLY A 105 11.12 -19.90 -13.58
N CYS A 106 12.17 -20.09 -14.36
CA CYS A 106 12.31 -19.47 -15.68
C CYS A 106 11.62 -20.22 -16.82
N VAL A 107 10.58 -21.02 -16.56
CA VAL A 107 10.00 -21.95 -17.55
C VAL A 107 8.63 -21.48 -18.07
N PRO A 108 8.36 -21.58 -19.39
CA PRO A 108 7.03 -21.37 -19.91
C PRO A 108 6.19 -22.64 -19.72
N ILE A 109 5.08 -22.50 -19.01
CA ILE A 109 4.08 -23.53 -18.77
C ILE A 109 2.73 -23.04 -19.29
N HIS A 110 2.19 -23.73 -20.29
CA HIS A 110 0.90 -23.42 -20.88
C HIS A 110 -0.09 -24.56 -20.65
N VAL A 111 -1.25 -24.24 -20.11
CA VAL A 111 -2.36 -25.18 -19.89
C VAL A 111 -3.64 -24.55 -20.42
N GLU A 112 -4.26 -25.14 -21.45
CA GLU A 112 -5.54 -24.63 -21.99
C GLU A 112 -6.71 -24.91 -21.04
N GLY A 113 -6.66 -26.02 -20.29
CA GLY A 113 -7.68 -26.44 -19.33
C GLY A 113 -7.48 -25.90 -17.91
N ASN A 114 -8.04 -26.63 -16.94
CA ASN A 114 -7.92 -26.33 -15.51
C ASN A 114 -6.61 -26.85 -14.94
N VAL A 115 -6.09 -26.16 -13.93
CA VAL A 115 -4.91 -26.59 -13.18
C VAL A 115 -5.32 -26.91 -11.75
N THR A 116 -5.07 -28.15 -11.31
CA THR A 116 -5.24 -28.58 -9.92
C THR A 116 -3.89 -28.90 -9.29
N VAL A 117 -3.44 -28.02 -8.40
CA VAL A 117 -2.25 -28.21 -7.58
C VAL A 117 -2.68 -28.61 -6.17
N GLN A 118 -2.40 -29.84 -5.75
CA GLN A 118 -2.93 -30.36 -4.48
C GLN A 118 -2.40 -29.62 -3.25
N GLN A 119 -1.20 -29.03 -3.34
CA GLN A 119 -0.53 -28.31 -2.26
C GLN A 119 -0.15 -26.91 -2.72
N THR A 120 1.08 -26.71 -3.19
CA THR A 120 1.64 -25.37 -3.39
C THR A 120 1.94 -25.10 -4.85
N PHE A 121 1.47 -23.95 -5.33
CA PHE A 121 1.94 -23.32 -6.55
C PHE A 121 2.87 -22.15 -6.20
N ILE A 122 4.10 -22.16 -6.74
CA ILE A 122 5.03 -21.03 -6.67
C ILE A 122 5.41 -20.64 -8.10
N GLY A 123 5.16 -19.40 -8.49
CA GLY A 123 5.85 -18.74 -9.60
C GLY A 123 6.93 -17.84 -9.03
N TYR A 124 8.18 -18.00 -9.47
CA TYR A 124 9.28 -17.17 -9.01
C TYR A 124 10.19 -16.74 -10.16
N TYR A 125 10.70 -15.51 -10.08
CA TYR A 125 11.58 -14.89 -11.08
C TYR A 125 10.92 -14.57 -12.43
N ASN A 126 11.31 -13.44 -13.01
CA ASN A 126 10.50 -12.76 -14.02
C ASN A 126 10.77 -13.20 -15.46
N HIS A 127 11.57 -14.25 -15.64
CA HIS A 127 11.91 -14.81 -16.94
C HIS A 127 11.02 -16.01 -17.34
N GLY A 128 10.20 -16.53 -16.42
CA GLY A 128 9.22 -17.57 -16.70
C GLY A 128 7.81 -17.03 -16.93
N GLU A 129 6.94 -17.89 -17.46
CA GLU A 129 5.51 -17.59 -17.63
C GLU A 129 4.67 -18.83 -17.35
N VAL A 130 3.56 -18.68 -16.61
CA VAL A 130 2.53 -19.72 -16.47
C VAL A 130 1.20 -19.17 -16.99
N THR A 131 0.66 -19.75 -18.05
CA THR A 131 -0.66 -19.38 -18.59
C THR A 131 -1.65 -20.52 -18.41
N ILE A 132 -2.79 -20.21 -17.78
CA ILE A 132 -3.88 -21.15 -17.46
C ILE A 132 -5.17 -20.63 -18.11
N GLY A 133 -5.71 -21.38 -19.08
CA GLY A 133 -6.94 -21.05 -19.79
C GLY A 133 -8.21 -21.31 -18.96
N GLY A 134 -8.17 -22.26 -18.02
CA GLY A 134 -9.27 -22.61 -17.13
C GLY A 134 -9.14 -22.06 -15.70
N ASP A 135 -9.76 -22.76 -14.75
CA ASP A 135 -9.70 -22.44 -13.32
C ASP A 135 -8.38 -22.95 -12.70
N LEU A 136 -7.83 -22.18 -11.75
CA LEU A 136 -6.74 -22.60 -10.88
C LEU A 136 -7.31 -23.08 -9.54
N HIS A 137 -7.00 -24.32 -9.16
CA HIS A 137 -7.28 -24.87 -7.85
C HIS A 137 -5.97 -25.18 -7.13
N ALA A 138 -5.68 -24.48 -6.04
CA ALA A 138 -4.51 -24.74 -5.21
C ALA A 138 -4.80 -24.47 -3.74
N ARG A 139 -4.00 -25.05 -2.82
CA ARG A 139 -4.08 -24.65 -1.41
C ARG A 139 -3.46 -23.27 -1.20
N LEU A 140 -2.33 -23.04 -1.87
CA LEU A 140 -1.49 -21.87 -1.77
C LEU A 140 -0.93 -21.54 -3.14
N TRP A 141 -1.00 -20.26 -3.52
CA TRP A 141 -0.31 -19.70 -4.67
C TRP A 141 0.57 -18.53 -4.20
N ILE A 142 1.87 -18.66 -4.41
CA ILE A 142 2.85 -17.59 -4.21
C ILE A 142 3.35 -17.14 -5.58
N GLU A 143 3.24 -15.85 -5.86
CA GLU A 143 3.84 -15.17 -7.00
C GLU A 143 4.92 -14.22 -6.48
N ASP A 144 6.18 -14.53 -6.77
CA ASP A 144 7.36 -13.77 -6.33
C ASP A 144 8.18 -13.33 -7.55
N ASP A 145 7.80 -12.18 -8.10
CA ASP A 145 8.40 -11.61 -9.30
C ASP A 145 8.26 -12.50 -10.55
N HIS A 146 7.11 -13.13 -10.77
CA HIS A 146 6.90 -14.03 -11.91
C HIS A 146 5.65 -13.62 -12.72
N GLN A 147 5.48 -14.16 -13.93
CA GLN A 147 4.36 -13.87 -14.82
C GLN A 147 3.38 -15.04 -14.90
N THR A 148 2.36 -15.03 -14.03
CA THR A 148 1.27 -16.02 -14.09
C THR A 148 -0.05 -15.37 -14.53
N ILE A 149 -0.71 -15.96 -15.51
CA ILE A 149 -2.02 -15.53 -16.03
C ILE A 149 -3.03 -16.66 -15.84
N VAL A 150 -4.12 -16.39 -15.11
CA VAL A 150 -5.26 -17.29 -14.96
C VAL A 150 -6.48 -16.65 -15.60
N GLN A 151 -7.03 -17.28 -16.64
CA GLN A 151 -8.22 -16.76 -17.36
C GLN A 151 -9.53 -17.11 -16.66
N GLY A 152 -9.55 -18.24 -15.92
CA GLY A 152 -10.70 -18.67 -15.12
C GLY A 152 -10.67 -18.14 -13.69
N ARG A 153 -11.30 -18.89 -12.77
CA ARG A 153 -11.37 -18.56 -11.34
C ARG A 153 -10.13 -19.02 -10.62
N VAL A 154 -9.70 -18.23 -9.64
CA VAL A 154 -8.64 -18.59 -8.71
C VAL A 154 -9.27 -19.10 -7.42
N ASN A 155 -9.10 -20.40 -7.16
CA ASN A 155 -9.50 -21.08 -5.94
C ASN A 155 -8.24 -21.46 -5.15
N ALA A 156 -7.53 -20.44 -4.67
CA ALA A 156 -6.30 -20.57 -3.90
C ALA A 156 -6.15 -19.40 -2.94
N ILE A 157 -5.37 -19.60 -1.87
CA ILE A 157 -4.91 -18.48 -1.05
C ILE A 157 -3.69 -17.88 -1.73
N THR A 158 -3.77 -16.58 -2.02
CA THR A 158 -2.82 -15.91 -2.92
C THR A 158 -1.89 -14.97 -2.19
N PHE A 159 -0.61 -15.03 -2.55
CA PHE A 159 0.44 -14.11 -2.11
C PHE A 159 1.16 -13.56 -3.33
N GLY A 160 1.28 -12.25 -3.44
CA GLY A 160 2.04 -11.61 -4.50
C GLY A 160 1.81 -10.10 -4.51
N PRO A 161 2.59 -9.34 -5.29
CA PRO A 161 2.32 -7.93 -5.47
C PRO A 161 0.99 -7.72 -6.24
N ASP A 162 0.28 -6.63 -5.92
CA ASP A 162 -0.98 -6.22 -6.55
C ASP A 162 -0.87 -6.10 -8.10
N GLU A 163 0.34 -5.97 -8.64
CA GLU A 163 0.63 -5.84 -10.07
C GLU A 163 0.67 -7.20 -10.80
N GLN A 164 0.90 -8.30 -10.08
CA GLN A 164 1.05 -9.65 -10.64
C GLN A 164 -0.17 -10.54 -10.38
N ILE A 165 -0.82 -10.37 -9.22
CA ILE A 165 -2.09 -11.04 -8.91
C ILE A 165 -3.19 -9.97 -8.85
N THR A 166 -4.30 -10.20 -9.55
CA THR A 166 -5.47 -9.34 -9.41
C THR A 166 -6.10 -9.59 -8.03
N THR A 167 -5.89 -8.66 -7.08
CA THR A 167 -6.38 -8.71 -5.69
C THR A 167 -5.83 -9.88 -4.84
N PRO A 168 -4.51 -9.95 -4.58
CA PRO A 168 -3.94 -10.99 -3.74
C PRO A 168 -4.52 -10.92 -2.32
N ASP A 169 -4.71 -12.08 -1.69
CA ASP A 169 -5.19 -12.17 -0.30
C ASP A 169 -4.17 -11.57 0.67
N TYR A 170 -2.88 -11.65 0.32
CA TYR A 170 -1.76 -11.18 1.13
C TYR A 170 -0.59 -10.68 0.27
N THR A 171 0.22 -9.78 0.83
CA THR A 171 1.37 -9.19 0.11
C THR A 171 2.71 -9.84 0.46
N SER A 172 2.85 -10.50 1.61
CA SER A 172 4.07 -11.18 2.03
C SER A 172 3.79 -12.63 2.40
N TRP A 173 4.40 -13.57 1.67
CA TRP A 173 4.25 -15.01 1.92
C TRP A 173 5.14 -15.53 3.05
N HIS A 174 6.14 -14.75 3.48
CA HIS A 174 7.00 -15.08 4.61
C HIS A 174 6.22 -15.33 5.91
N ASP A 175 5.09 -14.63 6.08
CA ASP A 175 4.25 -14.73 7.28
C ASP A 175 3.55 -16.09 7.43
N VAL A 176 3.48 -16.88 6.35
CA VAL A 176 2.89 -18.21 6.37
C VAL A 176 3.89 -19.35 6.47
N LEU A 177 5.18 -19.05 6.57
CA LEU A 177 6.18 -20.04 6.96
C LEU A 177 5.89 -20.56 8.37
N LEU A 178 6.13 -21.86 8.58
CA LEU A 178 6.20 -22.42 9.92
C LEU A 178 7.37 -21.77 10.69
N PRO A 179 7.25 -21.49 12.00
CA PRO A 179 8.30 -20.80 12.76
C PRO A 179 9.68 -21.45 12.65
N GLU A 180 9.74 -22.77 12.65
CA GLU A 180 10.98 -23.55 12.47
C GLU A 180 11.58 -23.38 11.07
N MET A 181 10.74 -23.24 10.04
CA MET A 181 11.18 -23.01 8.66
C MET A 181 11.65 -21.58 8.47
N ALA A 182 10.94 -20.61 9.06
CA ALA A 182 11.36 -19.21 9.10
C ALA A 182 12.73 -19.06 9.78
N ALA A 183 12.94 -19.71 10.93
CA ALA A 183 14.23 -19.68 11.63
C ALA A 183 15.37 -20.38 10.86
N GLN A 184 15.04 -21.32 9.98
CA GLN A 184 16.01 -22.06 9.16
C GLN A 184 16.36 -21.33 7.85
N LEU A 185 15.37 -20.73 7.19
CA LEU A 185 15.49 -20.28 5.80
C LEU A 185 15.65 -18.77 5.65
N LEU A 186 15.16 -17.96 6.61
CA LEU A 186 15.30 -16.50 6.53
C LEU A 186 16.74 -16.09 6.84
N GLU A 187 17.38 -15.39 5.91
CA GLU A 187 18.63 -14.67 6.14
C GLU A 187 18.34 -13.17 6.15
N ASP A 188 18.72 -12.47 7.23
CA ASP A 188 18.47 -11.03 7.43
C ASP A 188 17.00 -10.60 7.19
N GLY A 189 16.05 -11.52 7.44
CA GLY A 189 14.61 -11.28 7.28
C GLY A 189 14.10 -11.42 5.84
N TYR A 190 14.91 -11.96 4.92
CA TYR A 190 14.55 -12.17 3.53
C TYR A 190 14.67 -13.66 3.13
N LEU A 191 13.76 -14.12 2.26
CA LEU A 191 13.83 -15.42 1.60
C LEU A 191 13.25 -15.27 0.19
N PHE A 192 14.05 -15.61 -0.81
CA PHE A 192 13.59 -15.68 -2.19
C PHE A 192 12.76 -16.95 -2.43
N ALA A 193 11.62 -16.87 -3.13
CA ALA A 193 10.76 -18.04 -3.37
C ALA A 193 11.43 -19.12 -4.23
N GLY A 194 12.41 -18.74 -5.05
CA GLY A 194 13.28 -19.65 -5.81
C GLY A 194 14.43 -20.27 -5.02
N ASN A 195 14.45 -20.14 -3.68
CA ASN A 195 15.49 -20.73 -2.86
C ASN A 195 15.51 -22.26 -2.99
N ALA A 196 16.66 -22.83 -3.39
CA ALA A 196 16.79 -24.27 -3.65
C ALA A 196 16.45 -25.15 -2.43
N GLU A 197 16.78 -24.71 -1.21
CA GLU A 197 16.46 -25.47 0.01
C GLU A 197 14.96 -25.44 0.31
N LEU A 198 14.30 -24.31 0.12
CA LEU A 198 12.84 -24.19 0.19
C LEU A 198 12.16 -25.16 -0.79
N ILE A 199 12.58 -25.13 -2.05
CA ILE A 199 12.01 -26.00 -3.10
C ILE A 199 12.24 -27.47 -2.76
N ARG A 200 13.43 -27.84 -2.28
CA ARG A 200 13.75 -29.21 -1.85
C ARG A 200 12.86 -29.68 -0.71
N LEU A 201 12.59 -28.84 0.29
CA LEU A 201 11.67 -29.17 1.38
C LEU A 201 10.25 -29.44 0.86
N ILE A 202 9.77 -28.64 -0.10
CA ILE A 202 8.47 -28.82 -0.76
C ILE A 202 8.44 -30.12 -1.58
N GLU A 203 9.52 -30.42 -2.33
CA GLU A 203 9.68 -31.64 -3.11
C GLU A 203 9.59 -32.89 -2.21
N GLU A 204 10.29 -32.88 -1.08
CA GLU A 204 10.31 -33.99 -0.12
C GLU A 204 8.96 -34.15 0.63
N GLY A 205 8.04 -33.20 0.47
CA GLY A 205 6.76 -33.16 1.16
C GLY A 205 6.88 -32.72 2.62
N THR A 206 7.98 -32.06 2.99
CA THR A 206 8.14 -31.45 4.30
C THR A 206 7.15 -30.30 4.42
N PRO A 207 6.32 -30.22 5.48
CA PRO A 207 5.48 -29.06 5.71
C PRO A 207 6.34 -27.80 5.85
N VAL A 208 6.19 -26.87 4.92
CA VAL A 208 6.88 -25.57 4.96
C VAL A 208 5.96 -24.46 5.46
N PHE A 209 4.74 -24.46 4.93
CA PHE A 209 3.74 -23.45 5.21
C PHE A 209 2.75 -23.94 6.24
N LYS A 210 2.19 -23.02 7.03
CA LYS A 210 1.09 -23.28 7.97
C LYS A 210 -0.02 -24.06 7.24
N LEU A 211 -0.61 -25.07 7.89
CA LEU A 211 -1.62 -25.94 7.25
C LEU A 211 -2.99 -25.24 7.11
N ASP A 212 -3.33 -24.43 8.12
CA ASP A 212 -4.56 -23.65 8.20
C ASP A 212 -4.34 -22.25 7.59
N LEU A 213 -4.13 -22.20 6.28
CA LEU A 213 -4.02 -20.92 5.55
C LEU A 213 -5.39 -20.22 5.44
N VAL A 214 -6.48 -20.98 5.53
CA VAL A 214 -7.81 -20.44 5.79
C VAL A 214 -7.82 -19.98 7.23
N ARG A 215 -7.88 -18.66 7.48
CA ARG A 215 -8.30 -18.19 8.80
C ARG A 215 -9.65 -18.85 9.08
N THR A 216 -9.69 -19.81 9.99
CA THR A 216 -10.95 -20.45 10.42
C THR A 216 -11.68 -19.62 11.46
N SER A 217 -11.04 -18.55 11.95
CA SER A 217 -11.62 -17.59 12.88
C SER A 217 -10.90 -16.24 12.83
N ILE A 218 -11.59 -15.21 13.32
CA ILE A 218 -11.00 -13.93 13.72
C ILE A 218 -11.05 -13.93 15.23
N SER A 219 -9.89 -13.92 15.89
CA SER A 219 -9.84 -13.82 17.35
C SER A 219 -10.11 -12.39 17.80
N SER A 220 -10.55 -12.21 19.04
CA SER A 220 -10.67 -10.87 19.63
C SER A 220 -9.33 -10.14 19.60
N ASP A 221 -8.20 -10.84 19.81
CA ASP A 221 -6.87 -10.25 19.78
C ASP A 221 -6.51 -9.73 18.38
N ASP A 222 -6.82 -10.48 17.32
CA ASP A 222 -6.62 -10.02 15.94
C ASP A 222 -7.41 -8.74 15.65
N PHE A 223 -8.68 -8.74 16.05
CA PHE A 223 -9.57 -7.61 15.88
C PHE A 223 -9.03 -6.38 16.63
N TYR A 224 -8.63 -6.54 17.89
CA TYR A 224 -8.09 -5.45 18.69
C TYR A 224 -6.72 -4.96 18.21
N GLN A 225 -5.85 -5.83 17.70
CA GLN A 225 -4.59 -5.38 17.07
C GLN A 225 -4.84 -4.48 15.88
N LEU A 226 -5.81 -4.84 15.04
CA LEU A 226 -6.19 -4.05 13.88
C LEU A 226 -6.91 -2.75 14.29
N LEU A 227 -7.81 -2.83 15.26
CA LEU A 227 -8.55 -1.69 15.77
C LEU A 227 -7.61 -0.69 16.46
N HIS A 228 -6.65 -1.16 17.28
CA HIS A 228 -5.66 -0.38 18.02
C HIS A 228 -4.39 -0.06 17.21
N ASN A 229 -4.50 0.02 15.88
CA ASN A 229 -3.38 0.35 15.01
C ASN A 229 -2.75 1.74 15.32
N PRO A 230 -1.48 1.97 14.93
CA PRO A 230 -0.75 3.20 15.23
C PRO A 230 -1.23 4.46 14.48
N LEU A 231 -2.15 4.35 13.51
CA LEU A 231 -2.63 5.51 12.76
C LEU A 231 -3.54 6.40 13.61
N PHE A 232 -4.29 5.81 14.55
CA PHE A 232 -5.15 6.59 15.42
C PHE A 232 -4.35 7.54 16.32
N ALA A 233 -4.54 8.82 16.09
CA ALA A 233 -4.00 9.85 16.96
C ALA A 233 -4.81 9.97 18.27
N PRO A 234 -4.21 10.53 19.34
CA PRO A 234 -4.91 10.79 20.59
C PRO A 234 -6.19 11.62 20.39
N GLY A 235 -7.29 11.15 21.00
CA GLY A 235 -8.59 11.83 20.96
C GLY A 235 -9.43 11.57 19.71
N LEU A 236 -9.04 10.62 18.84
CA LEU A 236 -9.89 10.12 17.76
C LEU A 236 -10.63 8.85 18.16
N ASP A 237 -11.96 8.91 18.03
CA ASP A 237 -12.85 7.78 18.25
C ASP A 237 -13.14 6.99 16.96
N PHE A 238 -12.83 7.56 15.78
CA PHE A 238 -12.97 6.88 14.51
C PHE A 238 -11.81 7.19 13.55
N LEU A 239 -11.53 6.27 12.65
CA LEU A 239 -10.53 6.40 11.59
C LEU A 239 -11.09 5.79 10.31
N THR A 240 -10.92 6.51 9.19
CA THR A 240 -11.20 5.97 7.85
C THR A 240 -9.88 5.73 7.14
N VAL A 241 -9.74 4.56 6.53
CA VAL A 241 -8.56 4.19 5.75
C VAL A 241 -9.02 3.70 4.38
N THR A 242 -8.53 4.35 3.33
CA THR A 242 -8.87 4.02 1.94
C THR A 242 -7.64 3.58 1.15
N GLN A 243 -7.83 2.65 0.21
CA GLN A 243 -6.83 2.22 -0.76
C GLN A 243 -7.52 1.65 -2.01
N LYS A 244 -7.42 2.37 -3.13
CA LYS A 244 -8.13 2.01 -4.38
C LYS A 244 -9.64 1.82 -4.09
N ALA A 245 -10.24 0.71 -4.50
CA ALA A 245 -11.64 0.37 -4.23
C ALA A 245 -11.95 0.01 -2.77
N TRP A 246 -10.96 -0.11 -1.89
CA TRP A 246 -11.16 -0.50 -0.50
C TRP A 246 -11.39 0.71 0.39
N ALA A 247 -12.45 0.66 1.20
CA ALA A 247 -12.72 1.60 2.27
C ALA A 247 -12.95 0.86 3.59
N LEU A 248 -12.14 1.22 4.59
CA LEU A 248 -12.15 0.67 5.93
C LEU A 248 -12.53 1.76 6.92
N ARG A 249 -13.45 1.47 7.83
CA ARG A 249 -13.84 2.38 8.90
C ARG A 249 -13.75 1.68 10.24
N PHE A 250 -12.91 2.25 11.10
CA PHE A 250 -12.67 1.78 12.45
C PHE A 250 -13.37 2.73 13.43
N SER A 251 -14.04 2.19 14.44
CA SER A 251 -14.57 3.00 15.55
C SER A 251 -14.19 2.37 16.89
N ARG A 252 -13.52 3.17 17.74
CA ARG A 252 -13.09 2.85 19.10
C ARG A 252 -13.94 3.62 20.09
N TYR A 253 -14.29 3.02 21.21
CA TYR A 253 -15.03 3.74 22.25
C TYR A 253 -14.10 4.45 23.23
N GLY A 254 -14.08 5.78 23.19
CA GLY A 254 -13.48 6.62 24.24
C GLY A 254 -14.32 6.69 25.54
N ASP A 255 -13.68 7.13 26.64
CA ASP A 255 -14.25 7.33 27.99
C ASP A 255 -15.46 8.28 27.99
N ARG A 256 -16.68 7.73 28.01
CA ARG A 256 -17.95 8.44 28.26
C ARG A 256 -19.02 7.52 28.86
N PRO A 257 -19.96 8.00 29.67
CA PRO A 257 -20.96 7.16 30.34
C PRO A 257 -22.20 6.98 29.45
N GLU A 258 -22.41 5.75 28.97
CA GLU A 258 -23.66 5.17 28.38
C GLU A 258 -24.04 5.72 26.98
N ASP A 259 -24.47 4.96 25.95
CA ASP A 259 -25.14 3.66 25.79
C ASP A 259 -24.60 2.91 24.54
N TRP A 260 -24.62 1.57 24.57
CA TRP A 260 -24.14 0.62 23.52
C TRP A 260 -22.81 0.99 22.84
N LYS A 261 -21.72 0.62 23.53
CA LYS A 261 -20.36 0.76 23.05
C LYS A 261 -19.87 -0.52 22.34
N LEU A 262 -19.88 -0.55 21.01
CA LEU A 262 -19.43 -1.68 20.17
C LEU A 262 -18.19 -1.37 19.34
N ASP A 263 -16.97 -1.75 19.76
CA ASP A 263 -15.80 -1.60 18.89
C ASP A 263 -16.09 -2.20 17.52
N THR A 264 -15.87 -1.42 16.45
CA THR A 264 -16.33 -1.78 15.10
C THR A 264 -15.28 -1.63 14.03
N LEU A 265 -15.37 -2.54 13.08
CA LEU A 265 -14.65 -2.51 11.81
C LEU A 265 -15.66 -2.72 10.69
N TYR A 266 -15.85 -1.71 9.86
CA TYR A 266 -16.56 -1.81 8.59
C TYR A 266 -15.55 -1.88 7.45
N MET A 267 -15.74 -2.83 6.54
CA MET A 267 -14.83 -3.09 5.41
C MET A 267 -15.67 -3.19 4.15
N SER A 268 -15.38 -2.37 3.15
CA SER A 268 -16.11 -2.36 1.89
C SER A 268 -15.13 -2.36 0.72
N ASN A 269 -15.55 -2.99 -0.38
CA ASN A 269 -14.88 -2.93 -1.67
C ASN A 269 -15.91 -2.53 -2.74
N GLU A 270 -15.69 -1.37 -3.35
CA GLU A 270 -16.59 -0.80 -4.36
C GLU A 270 -16.64 -1.60 -5.67
N GLU A 271 -15.52 -2.19 -6.09
CA GLU A 271 -15.45 -3.00 -7.33
C GLU A 271 -16.19 -4.33 -7.18
N GLU A 272 -16.15 -4.91 -5.97
CA GLU A 272 -16.85 -6.15 -5.65
C GLU A 272 -18.31 -5.95 -5.25
N GLY A 273 -18.71 -4.71 -4.94
CA GLY A 273 -20.05 -4.38 -4.47
C GLY A 273 -20.41 -5.10 -3.17
N ARG A 274 -19.44 -5.32 -2.28
CA ARG A 274 -19.60 -6.08 -1.03
C ARG A 274 -19.02 -5.34 0.15
N ALA A 275 -19.64 -5.54 1.31
CA ALA A 275 -19.16 -5.01 2.56
C ALA A 275 -19.44 -5.94 3.74
N PHE A 276 -18.56 -5.88 4.72
CA PHE A 276 -18.62 -6.67 5.94
C PHE A 276 -18.43 -5.78 7.16
N PHE A 277 -19.05 -6.19 8.24
CA PHE A 277 -19.05 -5.47 9.50
C PHE A 277 -18.72 -6.43 10.65
N ILE A 278 -17.73 -6.06 11.45
CA ILE A 278 -17.34 -6.77 12.66
C ILE A 278 -17.58 -5.86 13.84
N SER A 279 -18.20 -6.40 14.89
CA SER A 279 -18.48 -5.63 16.11
C SER A 279 -18.26 -6.46 17.37
N THR A 280 -17.91 -5.81 18.47
CA THR A 280 -17.88 -6.44 19.79
C THR A 280 -18.15 -5.43 20.90
N ALA A 281 -18.83 -5.85 21.97
CA ALA A 281 -18.93 -5.08 23.20
C ALA A 281 -17.83 -5.52 24.18
N PRO A 282 -17.43 -4.67 25.15
CA PRO A 282 -16.47 -5.06 26.18
C PRO A 282 -16.83 -6.38 26.87
N GLY A 283 -15.94 -7.37 26.78
CA GLY A 283 -16.13 -8.71 27.36
C GLY A 283 -17.12 -9.61 26.63
N LYS A 284 -17.52 -9.29 25.39
CA LYS A 284 -18.38 -10.11 24.53
C LYS A 284 -17.61 -10.72 23.36
N PRO A 285 -18.09 -11.85 22.79
CA PRO A 285 -17.53 -12.38 21.56
C PRO A 285 -17.77 -11.43 20.37
N LEU A 286 -16.93 -11.56 19.35
CA LEU A 286 -17.12 -10.87 18.07
C LEU A 286 -18.42 -11.32 17.40
N SER A 287 -19.10 -10.38 16.78
CA SER A 287 -20.25 -10.61 15.90
C SER A 287 -19.90 -10.15 14.49
N PHE A 288 -20.28 -10.95 13.49
CA PHE A 288 -19.90 -10.77 12.09
C PHE A 288 -21.13 -10.60 11.22
N TYR A 289 -21.07 -9.67 10.28
CA TYR A 289 -22.19 -9.35 9.41
C TYR A 289 -21.74 -9.10 7.98
N GLU A 290 -22.55 -9.51 7.01
CA GLU A 290 -22.46 -9.12 5.61
C GLU A 290 -23.53 -8.05 5.34
N GLU A 291 -23.17 -6.97 4.64
CA GLU A 291 -24.13 -5.99 4.15
C GLU A 291 -24.79 -6.54 2.88
N VAL A 292 -26.10 -6.81 2.95
CA VAL A 292 -26.88 -7.43 1.85
C VAL A 292 -27.66 -6.40 1.03
N ALA A 293 -27.86 -5.21 1.59
CA ALA A 293 -28.36 -4.00 0.93
C ALA A 293 -27.87 -2.79 1.74
N GLU A 294 -28.03 -1.58 1.21
CA GLU A 294 -27.57 -0.36 1.87
C GLU A 294 -28.11 -0.24 3.31
N ASN A 295 -27.19 -0.30 4.29
CA ASN A 295 -27.45 -0.35 5.72
C ASN A 295 -28.30 -1.54 6.21
N GLU A 296 -28.42 -2.61 5.42
CA GLU A 296 -29.07 -3.87 5.79
C GLU A 296 -28.03 -4.96 6.02
N PHE A 297 -27.95 -5.48 7.25
CA PHE A 297 -26.92 -6.41 7.67
C PHE A 297 -27.49 -7.78 8.01
N LYS A 298 -26.85 -8.83 7.49
CA LYS A 298 -27.15 -10.22 7.81
C LYS A 298 -26.03 -10.82 8.64
N GLU A 299 -26.36 -11.37 9.81
CA GLU A 299 -25.39 -12.01 10.69
C GLU A 299 -24.82 -13.29 10.05
N ILE A 300 -23.50 -13.45 10.15
CA ILE A 300 -22.77 -14.62 9.69
C ILE A 300 -22.53 -15.53 10.91
N THR A 301 -23.39 -16.53 11.08
CA THR A 301 -23.29 -17.50 12.18
C THR A 301 -22.47 -18.74 11.81
N ASP A 302 -22.28 -18.99 10.51
CA ASP A 302 -21.50 -20.13 9.98
C ASP A 302 -20.41 -19.61 9.05
N VAL A 303 -19.17 -19.65 9.57
CA VAL A 303 -17.98 -19.15 8.88
C VAL A 303 -17.53 -20.06 7.72
N THR A 304 -18.12 -21.25 7.57
CA THR A 304 -17.82 -22.16 6.45
C THR A 304 -18.57 -21.78 5.18
N THR A 305 -19.60 -20.94 5.28
CA THR A 305 -20.35 -20.39 4.14
C THR A 305 -19.49 -19.46 3.30
N GLU A 306 -19.90 -19.21 2.05
CA GLU A 306 -19.23 -18.25 1.16
C GLU A 306 -19.04 -16.87 1.82
N ALA A 307 -20.08 -16.35 2.48
CA ALA A 307 -20.01 -15.09 3.22
C ALA A 307 -18.98 -15.13 4.36
N GLY A 308 -18.88 -16.26 5.06
CA GLY A 308 -17.85 -16.47 6.09
C GLY A 308 -16.43 -16.48 5.54
N GLN A 309 -16.21 -17.16 4.42
CA GLN A 309 -14.91 -17.19 3.75
C GLN A 309 -14.52 -15.80 3.22
N GLN A 310 -15.46 -15.08 2.62
CA GLN A 310 -15.25 -13.71 2.13
C GLN A 310 -14.98 -12.72 3.28
N LEU A 311 -15.67 -12.84 4.41
CA LEU A 311 -15.37 -12.05 5.60
C LEU A 311 -13.89 -12.18 6.01
N PHE A 312 -13.35 -13.40 6.02
CA PHE A 312 -11.94 -13.62 6.38
C PHE A 312 -10.98 -12.98 5.37
N ARG A 313 -11.28 -13.08 4.07
CA ARG A 313 -10.55 -12.37 3.02
C ARG A 313 -10.56 -10.86 3.26
N TYR A 314 -11.72 -10.27 3.53
CA TYR A 314 -11.86 -8.83 3.79
C TYR A 314 -11.09 -8.40 5.05
N PHE A 315 -11.16 -9.18 6.11
CA PHE A 315 -10.43 -8.90 7.34
C PHE A 315 -8.91 -8.92 7.13
N ASN A 316 -8.40 -9.88 6.37
CA ASN A 316 -6.98 -9.93 6.03
C ASN A 316 -6.55 -8.77 5.14
N LYS A 317 -7.35 -8.42 4.12
CA LYS A 317 -7.08 -7.23 3.30
C LYS A 317 -7.07 -5.97 4.15
N ALA A 318 -7.99 -5.83 5.10
CA ALA A 318 -8.00 -4.72 6.04
C ALA A 318 -6.69 -4.63 6.84
N ARG A 319 -6.14 -5.75 7.31
CA ARG A 319 -4.82 -5.79 7.97
C ARG A 319 -3.69 -5.33 7.04
N SER A 320 -3.67 -5.83 5.79
CA SER A 320 -2.67 -5.44 4.79
C SER A 320 -2.72 -3.95 4.48
N VAL A 321 -3.91 -3.40 4.22
CA VAL A 321 -4.13 -1.96 3.97
C VAL A 321 -3.66 -1.13 5.18
N VAL A 322 -4.07 -1.49 6.40
CA VAL A 322 -3.64 -0.76 7.61
C VAL A 322 -2.13 -0.86 7.83
N SER A 323 -1.52 -2.02 7.56
CA SER A 323 -0.07 -2.19 7.64
C SER A 323 0.65 -1.28 6.66
N ALA A 324 0.24 -1.27 5.39
CA ALA A 324 0.81 -0.40 4.36
C ALA A 324 0.69 1.08 4.74
N LYS A 325 -0.47 1.51 5.25
CA LYS A 325 -0.67 2.89 5.71
C LYS A 325 0.11 3.22 6.98
N THR A 326 0.33 2.25 7.87
CA THR A 326 1.19 2.43 9.05
C THR A 326 2.64 2.65 8.64
N THR A 327 3.14 1.89 7.66
CA THR A 327 4.48 2.09 7.09
C THR A 327 4.59 3.45 6.43
N TRP A 328 3.60 3.83 5.61
CA TRP A 328 3.53 5.16 5.00
C TRP A 328 3.54 6.27 6.07
N ASN A 329 2.76 6.13 7.14
CA ASN A 329 2.72 7.12 8.23
C ASN A 329 4.07 7.20 8.94
N GLY A 330 4.75 6.07 9.12
CA GLY A 330 6.10 6.01 9.70
C GLY A 330 7.14 6.72 8.82
N TYR A 331 7.02 6.63 7.50
CA TYR A 331 7.92 7.30 6.56
C TYR A 331 7.83 8.83 6.65
N TYR A 332 6.61 9.38 6.71
CA TYR A 332 6.38 10.83 6.76
C TYR A 332 6.36 11.42 8.17
N LYS A 333 6.48 10.58 9.21
CA LYS A 333 6.54 11.04 10.59
C LYS A 333 7.78 11.89 10.81
N LYS A 334 7.61 13.08 11.40
CA LYS A 334 8.72 13.99 11.73
C LYS A 334 8.85 14.13 13.25
N GLU A 335 10.09 14.06 13.76
CA GLU A 335 10.38 14.41 15.15
C GLU A 335 10.56 15.92 15.28
N ILE A 336 9.93 16.52 16.29
CA ILE A 336 9.94 17.97 16.51
C ILE A 336 10.37 18.27 17.93
N ASP A 337 11.26 19.25 18.09
CA ASP A 337 11.55 19.85 19.38
C ASP A 337 10.33 20.63 19.88
N LYS A 338 9.66 20.06 20.88
CA LYS A 338 8.42 20.60 21.47
C LYS A 338 8.65 21.97 22.12
N GLU A 339 9.82 22.22 22.71
CA GLU A 339 10.12 23.50 23.33
C GLU A 339 10.36 24.57 22.26
N GLN A 340 11.09 24.23 21.20
CA GLN A 340 11.32 25.12 20.07
C GLN A 340 10.01 25.45 19.35
N LEU A 341 9.15 24.46 19.08
CA LEU A 341 7.84 24.67 18.46
C LEU A 341 6.98 25.60 19.32
N TRP A 342 6.94 25.38 20.64
CA TRP A 342 6.23 26.26 21.54
C TRP A 342 6.75 27.70 21.42
N ARG A 343 8.06 27.91 21.55
CA ARG A 343 8.69 29.23 21.43
C ARG A 343 8.42 29.90 20.08
N LEU A 344 8.43 29.15 18.99
CA LEU A 344 8.08 29.64 17.65
C LEU A 344 6.65 30.18 17.61
N ILE A 345 5.67 29.42 18.10
CA ILE A 345 4.26 29.84 18.13
C ILE A 345 4.10 31.13 18.94
N TRP A 346 4.83 31.26 20.06
CA TRP A 346 4.81 32.48 20.89
C TRP A 346 5.37 33.74 20.22
N LEU A 347 6.13 33.61 19.13
CA LEU A 347 6.52 34.79 18.32
C LEU A 347 5.32 35.48 17.67
N PHE A 348 4.20 34.76 17.50
CA PHE A 348 2.95 35.27 16.97
C PHE A 348 2.00 35.77 18.07
N ASN A 349 2.41 35.90 19.33
CA ASN A 349 1.55 36.43 20.38
C ASN A 349 1.31 37.94 20.19
N PRO A 350 0.07 38.39 19.91
CA PRO A 350 -0.22 39.82 19.78
C PRO A 350 -0.14 40.51 21.14
N ALA A 351 0.58 41.63 21.20
CA ALA A 351 0.67 42.51 22.38
C ALA A 351 1.13 41.85 23.70
N ASN A 352 1.77 40.68 23.66
CA ASN A 352 2.14 39.89 24.84
C ASN A 352 0.96 39.51 25.75
N ASP A 353 -0.22 39.25 25.17
CA ASP A 353 -1.42 38.86 25.92
C ASP A 353 -1.42 37.35 26.22
N THR A 354 -0.69 36.98 27.28
CA THR A 354 -0.49 35.57 27.69
C THR A 354 -1.80 34.82 27.94
N ASP A 355 -2.77 35.45 28.60
CA ASP A 355 -3.99 34.76 29.05
C ASP A 355 -4.88 34.39 27.86
N ASN A 356 -5.04 35.30 26.90
CA ASN A 356 -5.85 35.04 25.71
C ASN A 356 -5.11 34.21 24.66
N PHE A 357 -3.77 34.32 24.57
CA PHE A 357 -2.99 33.61 23.57
C PHE A 357 -2.72 32.14 23.94
N THR A 358 -2.66 31.79 25.24
CA THR A 358 -2.33 30.41 25.66
C THR A 358 -3.25 29.34 25.05
N PRO A 359 -4.59 29.49 25.03
CA PRO A 359 -5.47 28.52 24.37
C PRO A 359 -5.21 28.40 22.86
N VAL A 360 -4.97 29.52 22.18
CA VAL A 360 -4.65 29.58 20.75
C VAL A 360 -3.33 28.87 20.45
N ALA A 361 -2.28 29.20 21.20
CA ALA A 361 -0.98 28.55 21.09
C ALA A 361 -1.06 27.04 21.34
N THR A 362 -1.89 26.62 22.29
CA THR A 362 -2.13 25.19 22.58
C THR A 362 -2.80 24.49 21.40
N ALA A 363 -3.80 25.11 20.77
CA ALA A 363 -4.48 24.56 19.60
C ALA A 363 -3.52 24.41 18.41
N ILE A 364 -2.73 25.45 18.11
CA ILE A 364 -1.71 25.43 17.05
C ILE A 364 -0.68 24.33 17.33
N PHE A 365 -0.15 24.27 18.56
CA PHE A 365 0.81 23.26 18.96
C PHE A 365 0.25 21.85 18.77
N GLN A 366 -0.97 21.59 19.21
CA GLN A 366 -1.61 20.27 19.06
C GLN A 366 -1.82 19.91 17.59
N ARG A 367 -2.21 20.86 16.74
CA ARG A 367 -2.39 20.65 15.30
C ARG A 367 -1.06 20.29 14.61
N VAL A 368 0.02 21.02 14.91
CA VAL A 368 1.35 20.76 14.36
C VAL A 368 1.90 19.43 14.86
N MET A 369 1.75 19.13 16.15
CA MET A 369 2.17 17.83 16.71
C MET A 369 1.39 16.66 16.11
N LEU A 370 0.10 16.84 15.81
CA LEU A 370 -0.69 15.83 15.12
C LEU A 370 -0.15 15.56 13.71
N ALA A 371 0.11 16.61 12.92
CA ALA A 371 0.70 16.48 11.59
C ALA A 371 2.06 15.77 11.62
N ALA A 372 2.87 16.06 12.64
CA ALA A 372 4.19 15.48 12.82
C ALA A 372 4.16 14.00 13.22
N GLU A 373 3.35 13.65 14.22
CA GLU A 373 3.32 12.30 14.81
C GLU A 373 2.38 11.34 14.05
N TYR A 374 1.33 11.87 13.41
CA TYR A 374 0.26 11.13 12.74
C TYR A 374 -0.14 11.77 11.38
N PRO A 375 0.79 11.91 10.42
CA PRO A 375 0.52 12.57 9.13
C PRO A 375 -0.66 11.96 8.38
N TYR A 376 -0.83 10.64 8.40
CA TYR A 376 -1.94 9.98 7.68
C TYR A 376 -3.29 10.48 8.22
N THR A 377 -3.40 10.52 9.53
CA THR A 377 -4.62 10.91 10.23
C THR A 377 -4.88 12.42 10.12
N TYR A 378 -3.83 13.23 10.08
CA TYR A 378 -3.96 14.65 9.77
C TYR A 378 -4.58 14.83 8.38
N ILE A 379 -3.99 14.21 7.35
CA ILE A 379 -4.36 14.39 5.94
C ILE A 379 -5.71 13.77 5.61
N HIS A 380 -6.00 12.56 6.10
CA HIS A 380 -7.13 11.76 5.60
C HIS A 380 -8.28 11.61 6.59
N SER A 381 -8.19 12.20 7.79
CA SER A 381 -9.23 11.99 8.80
C SER A 381 -9.62 13.26 9.56
N ARG A 382 -8.67 13.97 10.18
CA ARG A 382 -9.03 15.11 11.05
C ARG A 382 -9.11 16.44 10.32
N TYR A 383 -8.25 16.68 9.34
CA TYR A 383 -8.18 17.92 8.55
C TYR A 383 -8.24 17.61 7.05
N SER A 384 -9.10 16.68 6.65
CA SER A 384 -9.16 16.22 5.25
C SER A 384 -9.53 17.32 4.27
N GLU A 385 -10.50 18.17 4.61
CA GLU A 385 -10.91 19.29 3.75
C GLU A 385 -9.76 20.30 3.53
N ASP A 386 -9.05 20.68 4.59
CA ASP A 386 -7.88 21.56 4.50
C ASP A 386 -6.76 20.89 3.68
N SER A 387 -6.58 19.59 3.88
CA SER A 387 -5.53 18.81 3.21
C SER A 387 -5.80 18.64 1.72
N GLU A 388 -7.05 18.41 1.32
CA GLU A 388 -7.50 18.41 -0.07
C GLU A 388 -7.31 19.78 -0.71
N LEU A 389 -7.72 20.85 -0.02
CA LEU A 389 -7.53 22.22 -0.50
C LEU A 389 -6.05 22.54 -0.77
N ARG A 390 -5.15 21.98 0.04
CA ARG A 390 -3.70 22.17 -0.05
C ARG A 390 -3.00 21.11 -0.91
N GLY A 391 -3.69 20.06 -1.36
CA GLY A 391 -3.10 18.96 -2.15
C GLY A 391 -2.12 18.10 -1.37
N LEU A 392 -2.29 17.94 -0.05
CA LEU A 392 -1.33 17.24 0.80
C LEU A 392 -1.25 15.73 0.55
N ASP A 393 -2.27 15.12 -0.04
CA ASP A 393 -2.23 13.70 -0.46
C ASP A 393 -1.13 13.46 -1.52
N GLU A 394 -0.94 14.43 -2.43
CA GLU A 394 0.10 14.37 -3.47
C GLU A 394 1.47 14.88 -2.97
N ALA A 395 1.50 15.67 -1.90
CA ALA A 395 2.72 16.24 -1.33
C ALA A 395 2.79 16.10 0.21
N PRO A 396 2.90 14.88 0.76
CA PRO A 396 2.83 14.66 2.22
C PRO A 396 3.98 15.29 3.00
N ASP A 397 5.13 15.54 2.37
CA ASP A 397 6.28 16.22 3.00
C ASP A 397 5.95 17.66 3.44
N ALA A 398 4.98 18.30 2.79
CA ALA A 398 4.51 19.65 3.10
C ALA A 398 3.52 19.69 4.28
N THR A 399 3.09 18.55 4.81
CA THR A 399 2.08 18.46 5.89
C THR A 399 2.49 19.30 7.09
N LEU A 400 3.76 19.23 7.50
CA LEU A 400 4.23 19.91 8.68
C LEU A 400 4.19 21.45 8.56
N PRO A 401 4.84 22.08 7.57
CA PRO A 401 4.77 23.52 7.41
C PRO A 401 3.36 24.03 7.12
N VAL A 402 2.55 23.30 6.33
CA VAL A 402 1.16 23.65 6.05
C VAL A 402 0.31 23.62 7.32
N SER A 403 0.52 22.63 8.20
CA SER A 403 -0.23 22.53 9.45
C SER A 403 -0.03 23.72 10.39
N LEU A 404 1.17 24.28 10.43
CA LEU A 404 1.45 25.51 11.19
C LEU A 404 0.73 26.69 10.55
N LEU A 405 0.91 26.89 9.25
CA LEU A 405 0.41 28.06 8.53
C LEU A 405 -1.12 28.09 8.49
N ASP A 406 -1.78 26.96 8.24
CA ASP A 406 -3.25 26.87 8.26
C ASP A 406 -3.80 27.12 9.67
N SER A 407 -3.13 26.64 10.72
CA SER A 407 -3.55 26.94 12.09
C SER A 407 -3.36 28.41 12.46
N LEU A 408 -2.27 29.05 12.00
CA LEU A 408 -2.06 30.49 12.19
C LEU A 408 -3.11 31.32 11.43
N LEU A 409 -3.50 30.89 10.22
CA LEU A 409 -4.58 31.51 9.43
C LEU A 409 -5.94 31.37 10.12
N GLU A 410 -6.27 30.17 10.58
CA GLU A 410 -7.53 29.84 11.28
C GLU A 410 -7.72 30.74 12.51
N HIS A 411 -6.64 31.07 13.20
CA HIS A 411 -6.64 31.97 14.36
C HIS A 411 -6.40 33.45 14.03
N GLY A 412 -6.31 33.83 12.76
CA GLY A 412 -6.15 35.22 12.32
C GLY A 412 -4.82 35.86 12.73
N LEU A 413 -3.77 35.05 12.94
CA LEU A 413 -2.44 35.52 13.33
C LEU A 413 -1.58 35.89 12.12
N ILE A 414 -1.92 35.35 10.96
CA ILE A 414 -1.34 35.69 9.66
C ILE A 414 -2.47 35.93 8.64
N ALA A 415 -2.14 36.58 7.52
CA ALA A 415 -3.09 36.86 6.45
C ALA A 415 -2.65 36.22 5.12
N GLU A 416 -3.56 35.55 4.42
CA GLU A 416 -3.33 35.01 3.08
C GLU A 416 -3.82 35.97 1.99
N LEU A 417 -2.88 36.50 1.21
CA LEU A 417 -3.15 37.34 0.04
C LEU A 417 -2.85 36.56 -1.24
N SER A 418 -3.75 36.66 -2.21
CA SER A 418 -3.61 35.97 -3.49
C SER A 418 -2.64 36.69 -4.40
N TYR A 419 -1.75 35.95 -5.06
CA TYR A 419 -0.91 36.48 -6.13
C TYR A 419 -1.70 36.87 -7.40
N LYS A 420 -3.01 36.60 -7.44
CA LYS A 420 -3.88 36.90 -8.58
C LYS A 420 -4.76 38.13 -8.39
N LYS A 421 -4.89 38.65 -7.16
CA LYS A 421 -5.82 39.74 -6.85
C LYS A 421 -5.05 41.00 -6.48
N PRO A 422 -5.53 42.19 -6.86
CA PRO A 422 -4.93 43.44 -6.43
C PRO A 422 -4.91 43.57 -4.91
N VAL A 423 -3.84 44.18 -4.34
CA VAL A 423 -3.74 44.36 -2.88
C VAL A 423 -4.94 45.14 -2.33
N SER A 424 -5.45 46.14 -3.07
CA SER A 424 -6.63 46.91 -2.64
C SER A 424 -7.88 46.08 -2.41
N ALA A 425 -8.04 44.95 -3.10
CA ALA A 425 -9.19 44.04 -2.91
C ALA A 425 -9.06 43.20 -1.63
N GLU A 426 -7.84 42.99 -1.14
CA GLU A 426 -7.53 42.10 0.00
C GLU A 426 -6.91 42.84 1.19
N ILE A 427 -6.78 44.17 1.12
CA ILE A 427 -6.13 45.01 2.14
C ILE A 427 -6.79 44.90 3.52
N HIS A 428 -8.09 44.56 3.56
CA HIS A 428 -8.80 44.32 4.83
C HIS A 428 -8.15 43.20 5.64
N LYS A 429 -7.68 42.11 5.00
CA LYS A 429 -6.99 40.99 5.67
C LYS A 429 -5.67 41.44 6.31
N LEU A 430 -4.91 42.29 5.60
CA LEU A 430 -3.68 42.90 6.13
C LEU A 430 -4.00 43.84 7.30
N ASN A 431 -5.05 44.64 7.17
CA ASN A 431 -5.47 45.57 8.23
C ASN A 431 -5.93 44.83 9.49
N GLU A 432 -6.59 43.68 9.36
CA GLU A 432 -6.99 42.85 10.51
C GLU A 432 -5.77 42.46 11.36
N ILE A 433 -4.71 41.93 10.74
CA ILE A 433 -3.48 41.59 11.47
C ILE A 433 -2.71 42.85 11.93
N GLY A 434 -2.71 43.93 11.16
CA GLY A 434 -2.09 45.20 11.58
C GLY A 434 -2.75 45.80 12.81
N GLN A 435 -4.09 45.72 12.89
CA GLN A 435 -4.86 46.15 14.05
C GLN A 435 -4.57 45.26 15.26
N LEU A 436 -4.49 43.94 15.05
CA LEU A 436 -4.22 42.97 16.11
C LEU A 436 -2.87 43.20 16.80
N TYR A 437 -1.79 43.43 16.04
CA TYR A 437 -0.44 43.56 16.62
C TYR A 437 -0.07 44.97 17.06
N TRP A 438 -0.49 45.99 16.30
CA TRP A 438 -0.02 47.38 16.52
C TRP A 438 -1.14 48.43 16.48
N ASN A 439 -2.41 48.01 16.43
CA ASN A 439 -3.54 48.94 16.29
C ASN A 439 -3.37 49.87 15.07
N THR A 440 -2.81 49.35 13.97
CA THR A 440 -2.46 50.12 12.75
C THR A 440 -3.19 49.62 11.51
N SER A 441 -3.31 50.45 10.49
CA SER A 441 -3.86 50.07 9.18
C SER A 441 -2.85 50.42 8.09
N PHE A 442 -2.77 49.55 7.09
CA PHE A 442 -1.87 49.67 5.95
C PHE A 442 -2.51 50.53 4.85
N ALA A 443 -1.69 51.40 4.26
CA ALA A 443 -2.05 52.15 3.06
C ALA A 443 -1.55 51.41 1.81
N THR A 444 -2.31 51.49 0.73
CA THR A 444 -1.91 50.95 -0.58
C THR A 444 -1.91 52.09 -1.60
N PRO A 445 -0.83 52.89 -1.68
CA PRO A 445 -0.71 53.89 -2.74
C PRO A 445 -0.49 53.20 -4.10
N PRO A 446 -0.86 53.85 -5.23
CA PRO A 446 -0.43 53.39 -6.55
C PRO A 446 1.11 53.32 -6.63
N PRO A 447 1.70 52.31 -7.32
CA PRO A 447 1.04 51.30 -8.15
C PRO A 447 0.56 50.04 -7.37
N TYR A 448 0.83 49.92 -6.08
CA TYR A 448 0.59 48.68 -5.33
C TYR A 448 -0.89 48.35 -5.13
N ALA A 449 -1.76 49.36 -5.12
CA ALA A 449 -3.20 49.16 -4.99
C ALA A 449 -3.80 48.29 -6.11
N GLU A 450 -3.31 48.47 -7.33
CA GLU A 450 -3.89 47.90 -8.56
C GLU A 450 -3.22 46.59 -8.98
N ASN A 451 -2.08 46.27 -8.39
CA ASN A 451 -1.32 45.06 -8.68
C ASN A 451 -1.44 44.04 -7.54
N PRO A 452 -1.20 42.75 -7.81
CA PRO A 452 -1.06 41.77 -6.75
C PRO A 452 0.09 42.09 -5.81
N VAL A 453 0.02 41.50 -4.61
CA VAL A 453 1.10 41.57 -3.62
C VAL A 453 2.41 41.05 -4.23
N SER A 454 3.51 41.73 -3.92
CA SER A 454 4.84 41.45 -4.44
C SER A 454 5.91 41.79 -3.41
N ASP A 455 7.14 41.35 -3.66
CA ASP A 455 8.27 41.68 -2.80
C ASP A 455 8.52 43.19 -2.76
N GLU A 456 8.32 43.90 -3.88
CA GLU A 456 8.42 45.37 -3.92
C GLU A 456 7.41 46.05 -2.99
N TYR A 457 6.20 45.50 -2.86
CA TYR A 457 5.21 45.99 -1.91
C TYR A 457 5.65 45.74 -0.47
N LEU A 458 6.19 44.56 -0.16
CA LEU A 458 6.71 44.26 1.17
C LEU A 458 7.84 45.21 1.57
N HIS A 459 8.79 45.46 0.67
CA HIS A 459 9.87 46.43 0.90
C HIS A 459 9.33 47.85 1.14
N PHE A 460 8.31 48.27 0.38
CA PHE A 460 7.66 49.57 0.58
C PHE A 460 7.03 49.68 1.97
N VAL A 461 6.22 48.71 2.38
CA VAL A 461 5.57 48.71 3.71
C VAL A 461 6.61 48.63 4.83
N ASN A 462 7.63 47.78 4.68
CA ASN A 462 8.66 47.58 5.70
C ASN A 462 9.54 48.82 5.88
N ALA A 463 9.76 49.63 4.84
CA ALA A 463 10.46 50.90 4.97
C ALA A 463 9.73 51.90 5.91
N GLU A 464 8.40 51.83 5.98
CA GLU A 464 7.59 52.64 6.89
C GLU A 464 7.50 52.04 8.30
N LEU A 465 7.43 50.70 8.41
CA LEU A 465 7.26 50.03 9.70
C LEU A 465 8.56 49.91 10.53
N GLN A 466 9.69 49.61 9.90
CA GLN A 466 10.94 49.28 10.60
C GLN A 466 11.43 50.38 11.57
N PRO A 467 11.33 51.69 11.26
CA PRO A 467 11.68 52.76 12.20
C PRO A 467 10.88 52.72 13.52
N HIS A 468 9.71 52.08 13.50
CA HIS A 468 8.85 51.87 14.67
C HIS A 468 9.04 50.51 15.34
N GLY A 469 10.03 49.72 14.90
CA GLY A 469 10.32 48.39 15.44
C GLY A 469 9.35 47.30 14.97
N ALA A 470 8.53 47.57 13.95
CA ALA A 470 7.56 46.67 13.36
C ALA A 470 8.03 46.16 11.99
N ILE A 471 7.62 44.96 11.59
CA ILE A 471 7.91 44.41 10.26
C ILE A 471 6.84 43.44 9.81
N LEU A 472 6.52 43.50 8.52
CA LEU A 472 5.69 42.54 7.81
C LEU A 472 6.60 41.50 7.16
N VAL A 473 6.45 40.24 7.53
CA VAL A 473 7.24 39.14 6.97
C VAL A 473 6.34 38.19 6.20
N ARG A 474 6.84 37.61 5.11
CA ARG A 474 6.21 36.49 4.42
C ARG A 474 6.74 35.19 5.02
N VAL A 475 5.83 34.32 5.45
CA VAL A 475 6.12 32.95 5.87
C VAL A 475 5.69 32.00 4.76
N ASN A 476 6.60 31.19 4.23
CA ASN A 476 6.37 30.47 2.98
C ASN A 476 6.77 28.99 3.09
N ALA A 477 5.81 28.12 2.76
CA ALA A 477 5.94 26.66 2.72
C ALA A 477 5.92 26.11 1.28
N GLY A 478 6.43 26.89 0.31
CA GLY A 478 6.30 26.58 -1.12
C GLY A 478 4.93 26.93 -1.70
N MET A 479 4.14 27.77 -1.01
CA MET A 479 2.83 28.19 -1.47
C MET A 479 2.93 29.42 -2.38
N GLY A 480 2.10 29.43 -3.44
CA GLY A 480 2.05 30.54 -4.40
C GLY A 480 1.45 31.83 -3.83
N ASN A 481 0.63 31.75 -2.78
CA ASN A 481 0.05 32.92 -2.11
C ASN A 481 1.05 33.55 -1.12
N TYR A 482 0.83 34.82 -0.77
CA TYR A 482 1.61 35.51 0.26
C TYR A 482 0.91 35.34 1.60
N LEU A 483 1.55 34.58 2.49
CA LEU A 483 1.14 34.45 3.88
C LEU A 483 1.95 35.40 4.73
N LEU A 484 1.30 36.42 5.27
CA LEU A 484 1.94 37.58 5.85
C LEU A 484 1.71 37.63 7.36
N ALA A 485 2.77 37.86 8.11
CA ALA A 485 2.75 37.99 9.57
C ALA A 485 3.28 39.36 9.99
N CYS A 486 2.65 39.95 11.01
CA CYS A 486 3.12 41.17 11.67
C CYS A 486 3.90 40.79 12.94
N MET A 487 5.12 41.29 13.11
CA MET A 487 5.89 41.05 14.35
C MET A 487 6.98 42.09 14.63
N PRO A 488 7.50 42.17 15.86
CA PRO A 488 8.64 43.02 16.16
C PRO A 488 9.88 42.65 15.32
N VAL A 489 10.61 43.65 14.82
CA VAL A 489 11.85 43.44 14.04
C VAL A 489 12.86 42.56 14.81
N ALA A 490 12.90 42.70 16.14
CA ALA A 490 13.78 41.94 17.01
C ALA A 490 13.52 40.42 17.02
N ASN A 491 12.33 39.97 16.59
CA ASN A 491 11.94 38.56 16.59
C ASN A 491 12.28 37.84 15.27
N VAL A 492 12.61 38.57 14.20
CA VAL A 492 12.84 38.01 12.86
C VAL A 492 13.97 37.00 12.82
N PRO A 493 15.15 37.22 13.46
CA PRO A 493 16.23 36.23 13.43
C PRO A 493 15.82 34.90 14.09
N GLN A 494 15.08 34.95 15.21
CA GLN A 494 14.56 33.74 15.85
C GLN A 494 13.48 33.07 15.00
N LEU A 495 12.60 33.86 14.37
CA LEU A 495 11.60 33.31 13.45
C LEU A 495 12.28 32.56 12.30
N GLN A 496 13.25 33.16 11.62
CA GLN A 496 14.01 32.52 10.54
C GLN A 496 14.61 31.19 11.01
N GLN A 497 15.33 31.21 12.13
CA GLN A 497 15.98 30.03 12.68
C GLN A 497 14.98 28.93 13.06
N TRP A 498 13.86 29.27 13.68
CA TRP A 498 12.93 28.28 14.20
C TRP A 498 11.91 27.80 13.18
N ALA A 499 11.52 28.64 12.22
CA ALA A 499 10.64 28.28 11.12
C ALA A 499 11.32 27.33 10.13
N GLU A 500 12.63 27.49 9.90
CA GLU A 500 13.42 26.59 9.05
C GLU A 500 13.37 25.14 9.53
N ALA A 501 13.31 24.90 10.85
CA ALA A 501 13.17 23.56 11.42
C ALA A 501 11.84 22.86 11.07
N LEU A 502 10.87 23.60 10.53
CA LEU A 502 9.58 23.11 10.06
C LEU A 502 9.44 23.23 8.53
N ASP A 503 10.53 23.47 7.81
CA ASP A 503 10.53 23.71 6.36
C ASP A 503 9.72 24.96 5.94
N VAL A 504 9.63 25.96 6.83
CA VAL A 504 9.03 27.27 6.55
C VAL A 504 10.11 28.31 6.34
N THR A 505 10.10 28.94 5.17
CA THR A 505 10.99 30.04 4.81
C THR A 505 10.41 31.39 5.22
N VAL A 506 11.28 32.36 5.52
CA VAL A 506 10.88 33.71 5.94
C VAL A 506 11.54 34.74 5.03
N GLU A 507 10.73 35.56 4.37
CA GLU A 507 11.14 36.61 3.42
C GLU A 507 10.60 37.97 3.89
N PHE A 508 11.31 39.08 3.71
CA PHE A 508 10.87 40.42 4.16
C PHE A 508 11.57 41.58 3.45
#